data_AF-A0A1J5UGX2-F1
#
_entry.id   AF-A0A1J5UGX2-F1
#
_cell.length_a   1.000
_cell.length_b   1.000
_cell.length_c   1.000
_cell.angle_alpha   90.00
_cell.angle_beta   90.00
_cell.angle_gamma   90.00
#
_symmetry.space_group_name_H-M   'P 1'
#
loop_
_entity.id
_entity.type
_entity.pdbx_description
1 polymer ?
#
loop_
_entity_poly.entity_id
_entity_poly.type
_entity_poly.pdbx_seq_one_letter_code
_entity_poly.pdbx_strand_id
1 'polypeptide(L)' 'MPTMTECIMNGNTISINKALTLRDQADNRGVNREDYLCTKCHKPVRAHKSGGSVGAHFEHHKRNPDCPFFKS' A
#
# COMPACT_ATOMS: atom_id res chain seq x y z
N MET A 1 -12.51 -10.40 -4.79
CA MET A 1 -11.54 -9.61 -5.59
C MET A 1 -10.22 -9.56 -4.84
N PRO A 2 -9.05 -9.68 -5.49
CA PRO A 2 -7.78 -9.67 -4.77
C PRO A 2 -7.53 -8.28 -4.19
N THR A 3 -7.51 -8.20 -2.86
CA THR A 3 -7.04 -7.05 -2.10
C THR A 3 -5.56 -7.27 -1.80
N MET A 4 -4.71 -6.35 -2.22
CA MET A 4 -3.28 -6.42 -1.93
C MET A 4 -3.05 -6.06 -0.46
N THR A 5 -2.48 -6.97 0.33
CA THR A 5 -2.24 -6.77 1.78
C THR A 5 -0.76 -6.74 2.15
N GLU A 6 0.14 -6.84 1.18
CA GLU A 6 1.58 -6.77 1.35
C GLU A 6 2.20 -5.86 0.29
N CYS A 7 3.21 -5.08 0.64
CA CYS A 7 3.95 -4.20 -0.27
C CYS A 7 5.47 -4.32 -0.03
N ILE A 8 6.26 -3.75 -0.94
CA ILE A 8 7.71 -3.59 -0.77
C ILE A 8 7.99 -2.18 -0.23
N MET A 9 8.75 -2.09 0.86
CA MET A 9 9.27 -0.86 1.44
C MET A 9 10.76 -1.03 1.68
N ASN A 10 11.59 -0.15 1.11
CA ASN A 10 13.06 -0.23 1.22
C ASN A 10 13.62 -1.63 0.90
N GLY A 11 13.10 -2.27 -0.15
CA GLY A 11 13.50 -3.62 -0.59
C GLY A 11 12.93 -4.78 0.24
N ASN A 12 12.18 -4.51 1.32
CA ASN A 12 11.61 -5.52 2.19
C ASN A 12 10.10 -5.64 2.02
N THR A 13 9.57 -6.86 2.03
CA THR A 13 8.12 -7.07 2.02
C THR A 13 7.55 -6.81 3.42
N ILE A 14 6.52 -5.96 3.51
CA ILE A 14 5.82 -5.63 4.74
C ILE A 14 4.31 -5.77 4.56
N SER A 15 3.59 -6.05 5.65
CA SER A 15 2.14 -6.14 5.65
C SER A 15 1.46 -4.78 5.70
N ILE A 16 0.19 -4.74 5.28
CA ILE A 16 -0.65 -3.53 5.30
C ILE A 16 -0.77 -2.92 6.69
N ASN A 17 -0.89 -3.73 7.73
CA ASN A 17 -0.97 -3.24 9.11
C ASN A 17 0.31 -2.49 9.50
N LYS A 18 1.48 -3.04 9.16
CA LYS A 18 2.77 -2.39 9.42
C LYS A 18 2.91 -1.10 8.63
N ALA A 19 2.56 -1.09 7.33
CA ALA A 19 2.58 0.11 6.51
C ALA A 19 1.63 1.19 7.03
N LEU A 20 0.45 0.83 7.53
CA LEU A 20 -0.49 1.76 8.14
C LEU A 20 0.07 2.37 9.43
N THR A 21 0.70 1.58 10.29
CA THR A 21 1.38 2.08 11.50
C THR A 21 2.48 3.07 11.14
N LEU A 22 3.33 2.75 10.17
CA LEU A 22 4.42 3.64 9.72
C LEU A 22 3.88 4.93 9.11
N ARG A 23 2.82 4.85 8.30
CA ARG A 23 2.15 6.01 7.72
C ARG A 23 1.58 6.92 8.82
N ASP A 24 0.92 6.34 9.82
CA ASP A 24 0.33 7.08 10.94
C ASP A 24 1.41 7.75 11.80
N GLN A 25 2.54 7.05 12.05
CA GLN A 25 3.69 7.63 12.73
C GLN A 25 4.31 8.78 11.94
N ALA A 26 4.44 8.65 10.61
CA ALA A 26 4.96 9.72 9.76
C ALA A 26 4.04 10.95 9.79
N ASP A 27 2.73 10.74 9.68
CA ASP A 27 1.71 11.79 9.76
C ASP A 27 1.76 12.53 11.11
N ASN A 28 1.88 11.81 12.23
CA ASN A 28 1.98 12.40 13.57
C ASN A 28 3.29 13.16 13.82
N ARG A 29 4.39 12.73 13.18
CA ARG A 29 5.71 13.37 13.33
C ARG A 29 5.93 14.50 12.33
N GLY A 30 5.04 14.69 11.36
CA GLY A 30 5.22 15.66 10.28
C GLY A 30 6.40 15.36 9.36
N VAL A 31 6.79 14.09 9.23
CA VAL A 31 7.90 13.65 8.37
C VAL A 31 7.38 13.08 7.05
N ASN A 32 8.26 12.96 6.05
CA ASN A 32 7.92 12.35 4.77
C ASN A 32 7.49 10.88 4.96
N ARG A 33 6.52 10.47 4.15
CA ARG A 33 6.04 9.08 4.13
C ARG A 33 7.00 8.22 3.31
N GLU A 34 7.14 6.97 3.73
CA GLU A 34 7.87 5.96 2.97
C GLU A 34 7.17 5.63 1.65
N ASP A 35 7.96 5.32 0.63
CA ASP A 35 7.45 4.77 -0.63
C ASP A 35 7.07 3.30 -0.44
N TYR A 36 5.82 2.97 -0.78
CA TYR A 36 5.33 1.61 -0.83
C TYR A 36 5.19 1.17 -2.29
N LEU A 37 5.75 0.01 -2.62
CA LEU A 37 5.76 -0.52 -3.99
C LEU A 37 4.99 -1.83 -4.08
N CYS A 38 4.40 -2.10 -5.24
CA CYS A 38 3.73 -3.37 -5.51
C CYS A 38 4.71 -4.55 -5.56
N THR A 39 4.39 -5.65 -4.90
CA THR A 39 5.19 -6.90 -4.93
C THR A 39 5.24 -7.59 -6.29
N LYS A 40 4.42 -7.14 -7.26
CA LYS A 40 4.37 -7.72 -8.62
C LYS A 40 4.96 -6.79 -9.67
N CYS A 41 4.50 -5.54 -9.70
CA CYS A 41 4.92 -4.59 -10.73
C CYS A 41 5.91 -3.53 -10.24
N HIS A 42 6.26 -3.52 -8.95
CA HIS A 42 7.15 -2.55 -8.31
C HIS A 42 6.76 -1.08 -8.52
N LYS A 43 5.52 -0.80 -8.94
CA LYS A 43 4.98 0.55 -9.07
C LYS A 43 4.48 1.07 -7.72
N PRO A 44 4.44 2.40 -7.51
CA PRO A 44 3.94 2.99 -6.28
C PRO A 44 2.50 2.58 -5.95
N VAL A 45 2.29 2.22 -4.69
CA VAL A 45 0.98 1.92 -4.09
C VAL A 45 0.77 2.76 -2.84
N ARG A 46 -0.49 2.98 -2.48
CA ARG A 46 -0.92 3.66 -1.27
C ARG A 46 -1.54 2.66 -0.32
N ALA A 47 -1.16 2.70 0.95
CA ALA A 47 -1.88 1.96 2.00
C ALA A 47 -3.22 2.65 2.27
N HIS A 48 -4.32 1.90 2.38
CA HIS A 48 -5.65 2.37 2.77
C HIS A 48 -6.08 1.68 4.08
N LYS A 49 -6.59 2.47 5.03
CA LYS A 49 -7.18 1.94 6.28
C LYS A 49 -8.47 1.18 5.92
N SER A 50 -8.84 0.18 6.71
CA SER A 50 -10.14 -0.49 6.57
C SER A 50 -11.28 0.51 6.72
N GLY A 51 -12.33 0.35 5.93
CA GLY A 51 -13.51 1.22 5.96
C GLY A 51 -14.74 0.51 5.40
N GLY A 52 -15.89 0.71 6.05
CA GLY A 52 -17.13 0.02 5.69
C GLY A 52 -16.95 -1.51 5.70
N SER A 53 -17.24 -2.16 4.58
CA SER A 53 -17.09 -3.62 4.39
C SER A 53 -15.73 -4.02 3.80
N VAL A 54 -14.79 -3.08 3.61
CA VAL A 54 -13.51 -3.34 2.95
C VAL A 54 -12.37 -3.36 3.97
N GLY A 55 -11.63 -4.46 3.98
CA GLY A 55 -10.41 -4.60 4.79
C GLY A 55 -9.31 -3.63 4.36
N ALA A 56 -8.32 -3.43 5.23
CA ALA A 56 -7.14 -2.64 4.90
C ALA A 56 -6.41 -3.25 3.69
N HIS A 57 -6.02 -2.42 2.73
CA HIS A 57 -5.37 -2.88 1.50
C HIS A 57 -4.47 -1.81 0.90
N PHE A 58 -3.66 -2.22 -0.08
CA PHE A 58 -2.89 -1.33 -0.94
C PHE A 58 -3.60 -1.10 -2.27
N GLU A 59 -3.52 0.13 -2.78
CA GLU A 59 -4.07 0.54 -4.08
C GLU A 59 -2.99 1.23 -4.92
N HIS A 60 -2.99 1.03 -6.24
CA HIS A 60 -2.02 1.69 -7.12
C HIS A 60 -2.36 3.17 -7.31
N HIS A 61 -1.33 4.03 -7.32
CA HIS A 61 -1.52 5.47 -7.58
C HIS A 61 -2.01 5.78 -9.00
N LYS A 62 -1.66 4.94 -9.96
CA LYS A 62 -1.96 5.14 -11.39
C LYS A 62 -2.59 3.88 -11.96
N ARG A 63 -3.38 4.09 -13.02
CA ARG A 63 -3.97 3.01 -13.81
C ARG A 63 -2.88 2.05 -14.30
N ASN A 64 -3.03 0.76 -14.01
CA ASN A 64 -2.02 -0.25 -14.35
C ASN A 64 -2.65 -1.61 -14.70
N PRO A 65 -3.35 -1.73 -15.83
CA PRO A 65 -4.14 -2.92 -16.17
C PRO A 65 -3.31 -4.20 -16.25
N ASP A 66 -2.00 -4.10 -16.51
CA ASP A 66 -1.08 -5.23 -16.58
C ASP A 66 -0.71 -5.84 -15.22
N CYS A 67 -1.07 -5.20 -14.11
CA CYS A 67 -0.80 -5.72 -12.77
C CYS A 67 -2.01 -6.50 -12.24
N PRO A 68 -1.83 -7.74 -11.75
CA PRO A 68 -2.92 -8.55 -11.21
C PRO A 68 -3.55 -7.96 -9.93
N PHE A 69 -2.88 -6.99 -9.31
CA PHE A 69 -3.36 -6.25 -8.13
C PHE A 69 -3.89 -4.86 -8.46
N PHE A 70 -3.95 -4.48 -9.74
CA PHE A 70 -4.58 -3.23 -10.12
C PHE A 70 -6.10 -3.38 -10.10
N LYS A 71 -6.77 -2.45 -9.43
CA LYS A 71 -8.20 -2.24 -9.56
C LYS A 71 -8.44 -0.93 -10.30
N SER A 72 -9.26 -1.01 -11.35
CA SER A 72 -9.80 0.12 -12.10
C SER A 72 -10.82 0.90 -11.32
#